data_AF-A0A177NKK7-F1
#
_entry.id   AF-A0A177NKK7-F1
#
_cell.length_a   1.000
_cell.length_b   1.000
_cell.length_c   1.000
_cell.angle_alpha   90.00
_cell.angle_beta   90.00
_cell.angle_gamma   90.00
#
_symmetry.space_group_name_H-M   'P 1'
#
loop_
_entity.id
_entity.type
_entity.pdbx_description
1 polymer ?
#
loop_
_entity_poly.entity_id
_entity_poly.type
_entity_poly.pdbx_seq_one_letter_code
_entity_poly.pdbx_strand_id
1 'polypeptide(L)'
;MLAEVLLLLVLPCQAEVAAQAIALNCMSCHQLVSDASGTVIPALKSLSEQQIQQALLDFKYDKKNATLMPRIAKGYSDSELIAVAEFLSRQ
;
A
#
# COMPACT_ATOMS: atom_id res chain seq x y z
N MET A 1 -9.13 42.11 -22.61
CA MET A 1 -8.32 41.93 -21.38
C MET A 1 -9.12 41.05 -20.44
N LEU A 2 -9.15 39.73 -20.69
CA LEU A 2 -9.73 38.73 -19.79
C LEU A 2 -8.61 37.76 -19.43
N ALA A 3 -7.61 38.30 -18.74
CA ALA A 3 -6.67 37.51 -17.97
C ALA A 3 -7.16 37.64 -16.53
N GLU A 4 -7.39 36.50 -15.88
CA GLU A 4 -6.70 36.16 -14.63
C GLU A 4 -7.52 35.14 -13.84
N VAL A 5 -6.90 33.96 -13.75
CA VAL A 5 -6.96 33.08 -12.59
C VAL A 5 -8.25 32.27 -12.47
N LEU A 6 -8.33 31.28 -13.36
CA LEU A 6 -8.79 29.94 -13.02
C LEU A 6 -8.03 29.49 -11.76
N LEU A 7 -8.64 29.73 -10.60
CA LEU A 7 -8.23 29.23 -9.31
C LEU A 7 -8.15 27.70 -9.42
N LEU A 8 -6.90 27.20 -9.48
CA LEU A 8 -6.56 25.80 -9.37
C LEU A 8 -7.34 25.19 -8.19
N LEU A 9 -8.37 24.42 -8.53
CA LEU A 9 -8.95 23.43 -7.64
C LEU A 9 -7.78 22.63 -7.06
N VAL A 10 -7.55 22.81 -5.77
CA VAL A 10 -6.64 21.99 -4.98
C VAL A 10 -7.05 20.53 -5.21
N LEU A 11 -6.22 19.80 -5.95
CA LEU A 11 -6.42 18.39 -6.29
C LEU A 11 -5.79 17.53 -5.17
N PRO A 12 -6.57 16.94 -4.24
CA PRO A 12 -6.07 15.84 -3.42
C PRO A 12 -5.90 14.52 -4.22
N CYS A 13 -6.21 14.52 -5.52
CA CYS A 13 -6.35 13.31 -6.33
C CYS A 13 -5.04 12.51 -6.54
N GLN A 14 -3.86 13.14 -6.52
CA GLN A 14 -2.61 12.42 -6.85
C GLN A 14 -2.22 11.38 -5.79
N ALA A 15 -2.39 11.68 -4.51
CA ALA A 15 -2.00 10.77 -3.44
C ALA A 15 -2.91 9.53 -3.38
N GLU A 16 -4.23 9.73 -3.53
CA GLU A 16 -5.20 8.63 -3.55
C GLU A 16 -5.05 7.73 -4.79
N VAL A 17 -4.83 8.33 -5.97
CA VAL A 17 -4.61 7.56 -7.22
C VAL A 17 -3.32 6.74 -7.13
N ALA A 18 -2.25 7.30 -6.54
CA ALA A 18 -1.00 6.57 -6.32
C ALA A 18 -1.19 5.40 -5.35
N ALA A 19 -1.84 5.63 -4.20
CA ALA A 19 -2.10 4.58 -3.22
C ALA A 19 -2.97 3.45 -3.79
N GLN A 20 -4.00 3.80 -4.57
CA GLN A 20 -4.84 2.83 -5.26
C GLN A 20 -4.04 1.98 -6.25
N ALA A 21 -3.18 2.60 -7.07
CA ALA A 21 -2.35 1.89 -8.03
C ALA A 21 -1.38 0.92 -7.33
N ILE A 22 -0.78 1.33 -6.21
CA ILE A 22 0.08 0.47 -5.40
C ILE A 22 -0.73 -0.69 -4.80
N ALA A 23 -1.90 -0.41 -4.23
CA ALA A 23 -2.77 -1.42 -3.61
C ALA A 23 -3.18 -2.52 -4.59
N LEU A 24 -3.46 -2.18 -5.86
CA LEU A 24 -3.78 -3.17 -6.90
C LEU A 24 -2.66 -4.19 -7.09
N ASN A 25 -1.39 -3.77 -7.00
CA ASN A 25 -0.24 -4.67 -7.06
C ASN A 25 -0.19 -5.59 -5.83
N CYS A 26 -0.50 -5.07 -4.63
CA CYS A 26 -0.55 -5.87 -3.41
C CYS A 26 -1.57 -6.99 -3.51
N MET A 27 -2.74 -6.67 -4.07
CA MET A 27 -3.83 -7.62 -4.16
C MET A 27 -3.47 -8.83 -5.02
N SER A 28 -2.58 -8.71 -6.03
CA SER A 28 -2.17 -9.84 -6.89
C SER A 28 -1.72 -11.10 -6.12
N CYS A 29 -1.28 -10.97 -4.87
CA CYS A 29 -0.97 -12.11 -4.00
C CYS A 29 -1.85 -12.17 -2.73
N HIS A 30 -2.42 -11.06 -2.29
CA HIS A 30 -3.07 -10.92 -0.97
C HIS A 30 -4.62 -11.02 -0.98
N GLN A 31 -5.23 -11.48 -2.08
CA GLN A 31 -6.70 -11.60 -2.25
C GLN A 31 -7.38 -12.77 -1.50
N LEU A 32 -6.68 -13.48 -0.59
CA LEU A 32 -6.85 -14.90 -0.21
C LEU A 32 -6.23 -15.84 -1.25
N VAL A 33 -4.99 -16.27 -0.98
CA VAL A 33 -4.33 -17.34 -1.72
C VAL A 33 -3.84 -18.36 -0.69
N SER A 34 -4.52 -19.49 -0.63
CA SER A 34 -4.00 -20.69 0.02
C SER A 34 -3.22 -21.45 -1.05
N ASP A 35 -1.89 -21.39 -1.03
CA ASP A 35 -1.11 -22.25 -1.90
C ASP A 35 -1.08 -23.69 -1.38
N ALA A 36 -0.96 -24.67 -2.29
CA ALA A 36 -0.91 -26.08 -1.95
C ALA A 36 0.35 -26.47 -1.12
N SER A 37 1.29 -25.54 -0.97
CA SER A 37 2.56 -25.68 -0.22
C SER A 37 2.45 -25.28 1.25
N GLY A 38 1.29 -24.82 1.72
CA GLY A 38 1.07 -24.46 3.12
C GLY A 38 1.67 -23.11 3.53
N THR A 39 2.17 -22.32 2.56
CA THR A 39 2.59 -20.94 2.82
C THR A 39 1.36 -20.05 2.74
N VAL A 40 0.89 -19.59 3.90
CA VAL A 40 -0.30 -18.74 3.98
C VAL A 40 0.12 -17.29 3.71
N ILE A 41 -0.26 -16.77 2.54
CA ILE A 41 -0.22 -15.34 2.28
C ILE A 41 -1.45 -14.73 2.98
N PRO A 42 -1.26 -13.86 3.99
CA PRO A 42 -2.37 -13.32 4.75
C PRO A 42 -3.24 -12.44 3.84
N ALA A 43 -4.55 -12.55 3.99
CA ALA A 43 -5.47 -11.59 3.36
C ALA A 43 -5.27 -10.21 4.00
N LEU A 44 -5.05 -9.18 3.19
CA LEU A 44 -4.87 -7.82 3.73
C LEU A 44 -6.17 -7.28 4.33
N LYS A 45 -7.33 -7.72 3.83
CA LYS A 45 -8.66 -7.32 4.33
C LYS A 45 -8.94 -7.67 5.79
N SER A 46 -8.19 -8.61 6.38
CA SER A 46 -8.33 -8.98 7.80
C SER A 46 -7.42 -8.18 8.73
N LEU A 47 -6.61 -7.26 8.20
CA LEU A 47 -5.64 -6.48 8.97
C LEU A 47 -6.11 -5.03 9.08
N SER A 48 -5.86 -4.40 10.24
CA SER A 48 -6.05 -2.97 10.40
C SER A 48 -4.98 -2.17 9.65
N GLU A 49 -5.26 -0.90 9.37
CA GLU A 49 -4.29 0.05 8.80
C GLU A 49 -2.94 -0.01 9.54
N GLN A 50 -2.98 0.10 10.87
CA GLN A 50 -1.78 0.10 11.70
C GLN A 50 -1.00 -1.22 11.59
N GLN A 51 -1.70 -2.36 11.50
CA GLN A 51 -1.05 -3.66 11.29
C GLN A 51 -0.36 -3.75 9.93
N ILE A 52 -1.01 -3.24 8.88
CA ILE A 52 -0.45 -3.21 7.52
C ILE A 52 0.76 -2.28 7.48
N GLN A 53 0.62 -1.04 7.95
CA GLN A 53 1.67 -0.02 8.00
C GLN A 53 2.90 -0.53 8.75
N GLN A 54 2.72 -1.04 9.98
CA GLN A 54 3.82 -1.52 10.80
C GLN A 54 4.54 -2.68 10.11
N ALA A 55 3.80 -3.65 9.56
CA ALA A 55 4.40 -4.77 8.86
C ALA A 55 5.20 -4.33 7.62
N LEU A 56 4.67 -3.39 6.83
CA LEU A 56 5.36 -2.85 5.64
C LEU A 56 6.68 -2.16 6.01
N LEU A 57 6.68 -1.33 7.05
CA LEU A 57 7.89 -0.67 7.54
C LEU A 57 8.88 -1.68 8.14
N ASP A 58 8.39 -2.67 8.90
CA ASP A 58 9.23 -3.72 9.45
C ASP A 58 9.88 -4.58 8.37
N PHE A 59 9.18 -4.86 7.26
CA PHE A 59 9.76 -5.53 6.11
C PHE A 59 10.79 -4.65 5.39
N LYS A 60 10.49 -3.34 5.21
CA LYS A 60 11.41 -2.41 4.56
C LYS A 60 12.74 -2.29 5.29
N TYR A 61 12.70 -2.25 6.63
CA TYR A 61 13.85 -2.07 7.50
C TYR A 61 14.39 -3.38 8.09
N ASP A 62 14.04 -4.52 7.50
CA ASP A 62 14.52 -5.86 7.89
C ASP A 62 14.29 -6.20 9.39
N LYS A 63 13.26 -5.62 10.02
CA LYS A 63 12.83 -5.91 11.40
C LYS A 63 11.94 -7.14 11.49
N LYS A 64 11.34 -7.55 10.37
CA LYS A 64 10.47 -8.73 10.27
C LYS A 64 10.96 -9.65 9.16
N ASN A 65 11.22 -10.91 9.51
CA ASN A 65 11.65 -11.93 8.56
C ASN A 65 10.50 -12.31 7.61
N ALA A 66 10.79 -12.28 6.30
CA ALA A 66 9.92 -12.79 5.23
C ALA A 66 10.73 -13.03 3.95
N THR A 67 10.19 -13.81 3.02
CA THR A 67 10.89 -14.23 1.80
C THR A 67 10.80 -13.20 0.67
N LEU A 68 9.60 -12.65 0.44
CA LEU A 68 9.32 -11.75 -0.69
C LEU A 68 9.08 -10.31 -0.25
N MET A 69 8.27 -10.12 0.80
CA MET A 69 7.82 -8.79 1.22
C MET A 69 8.93 -7.77 1.52
N PRO A 70 10.10 -8.12 2.09
CA PRO A 70 11.19 -7.16 2.27
C PRO A 70 11.67 -6.54 0.95
N ARG A 71 11.75 -7.35 -0.12
CA ARG A 71 12.12 -6.85 -1.46
C ARG A 71 11.05 -5.94 -2.05
N ILE A 72 9.78 -6.28 -1.87
CA ILE A 72 8.65 -5.48 -2.37
C ILE A 72 8.54 -4.15 -1.60
N ALA A 73 8.58 -4.18 -0.27
CA ALA A 73 8.44 -3.00 0.58
C ALA A 73 9.59 -1.99 0.36
N LYS A 74 10.81 -2.46 0.09
CA LYS A 74 11.97 -1.61 -0.24
C LYS A 74 11.79 -0.81 -1.52
N GLY A 75 10.89 -1.24 -2.42
CA GLY A 75 10.58 -0.54 -3.67
C GLY A 75 9.73 0.73 -3.51
N TYR A 76 9.13 0.96 -2.34
CA TYR A 76 8.27 2.12 -2.06
C TYR A 76 8.87 3.01 -0.97
N SER A 77 8.56 4.30 -1.01
CA SER A 77 8.86 5.25 0.07
C SER A 77 7.99 5.03 1.31
N ASP A 78 8.43 5.51 2.47
CA ASP A 78 7.64 5.38 3.72
C ASP A 78 6.27 6.04 3.59
N SER A 79 6.18 7.21 2.93
CA SER A 79 4.91 7.88 2.67
C SER A 79 3.96 7.07 1.78
N GLU A 80 4.50 6.38 0.76
CA GLU A 80 3.69 5.50 -0.09
C GLU A 80 3.21 4.26 0.66
N LEU A 81 4.05 3.67 1.52
CA LEU A 81 3.70 2.53 2.36
C LEU A 81 2.62 2.90 3.40
N ILE A 82 2.67 4.12 3.94
CA ILE A 82 1.63 4.64 4.84
C ILE A 82 0.33 4.86 4.07
N ALA A 83 0.38 5.56 2.93
CA ALA A 83 -0.80 5.86 2.13
C ALA A 83 -1.50 4.58 1.62
N VAL A 84 -0.74 3.56 1.20
CA VAL A 84 -1.33 2.29 0.76
C VAL A 84 -1.93 1.50 1.93
N ALA A 85 -1.34 1.54 3.12
CA ALA A 85 -1.92 0.90 4.31
C ALA A 85 -3.28 1.52 4.68
N GLU A 86 -3.35 2.85 4.63
CA GLU A 86 -4.58 3.62 4.85
C GLU A 86 -5.64 3.31 3.79
N PHE A 87 -5.23 3.15 2.53
CA PHE A 87 -6.14 2.80 1.45
C PHE A 87 -6.66 1.35 1.55
N LEU A 88 -5.78 0.40 1.85
CA LEU A 88 -6.12 -1.03 1.97
C LEU A 88 -7.05 -1.33 3.15
N SER A 89 -6.95 -0.57 4.25
CA SER A 89 -7.80 -0.74 5.42
C SER A 89 -9.27 -0.40 5.16
N ARG A 90 -9.54 0.40 4.12
CA ARG A 90 -10.89 0.85 3.73
C ARG A 90 -11.58 -0.04 2.68
N GLN A 91 -10.92 -1.11 2.21
CA GLN A 91 -11.32 -1.85 1.01
C GLN A 91 -11.74 -3.31 1.28
#